data_AF-A0A4S2FXE2-F1
#
_entry.id   AF-A0A4S2FXE2-F1
#
_cell.length_a   1.000
_cell.length_b   1.000
_cell.length_c   1.000
_cell.angle_alpha   90.00
_cell.angle_beta   90.00
_cell.angle_gamma   90.00
#
_symmetry.space_group_name_H-M   'P 1'
#
loop_
_entity.id
_entity.type
_entity.pdbx_description
1 polymer ?
#
loop_
_entity_poly.entity_id
_entity_poly.type
_entity_poly.pdbx_seq_one_letter_code
_entity_poly.pdbx_strand_id
1 'polypeptide(L)'
;MEKKCEICGQTKPQSEFSKAYKCRCKSCVAEAARNERMRYKKLEKECMQALQPQQQFAQTTYTPNPRYVIATAAMQGLLSNPAINGERLTIREIDNLAQVATRCADSLMKKLENDFHHD
;
A
#
# COMPACT_ATOMS: atom_id res chain seq x y z
N MET A 1 58.18 -3.78 -10.07
CA MET A 1 57.80 -2.43 -10.54
C MET A 1 56.80 -1.86 -9.56
N GLU A 2 57.03 -0.62 -9.12
CA GLU A 2 56.14 0.09 -8.19
C GLU A 2 55.31 1.11 -8.97
N LYS A 3 54.10 1.39 -8.47
CA LYS A 3 53.17 2.32 -9.11
C LYS A 3 52.50 3.18 -8.04
N LYS A 4 52.17 4.42 -8.40
CA LYS A 4 51.43 5.35 -7.56
C LYS A 4 49.91 5.16 -7.73
N CYS A 5 49.18 5.06 -6.62
CA CYS A 5 47.72 5.01 -6.64
C CYS A 5 47.13 6.40 -6.92
N GLU A 6 46.14 6.48 -7.82
CA GLU A 6 45.46 7.76 -8.14
C GLU A 6 44.49 8.25 -7.06
N ILE A 7 44.05 7.36 -6.15
CA ILE A 7 43.09 7.71 -5.09
C ILE A 7 43.79 8.15 -3.81
N CYS A 8 44.74 7.36 -3.30
CA CYS A 8 45.44 7.66 -2.06
C CYS A 8 46.84 8.27 -2.26
N GLY A 9 47.34 8.35 -3.50
CA GLY A 9 48.66 8.93 -3.80
C GLY A 9 49.87 8.10 -3.36
N GLN A 10 49.69 6.97 -2.68
CA GLN A 10 50.79 6.14 -2.19
C GLN A 10 51.44 5.32 -3.32
N THR A 11 52.76 5.21 -3.29
CA THR A 11 53.54 4.28 -4.13
C THR A 11 53.49 2.89 -3.51
N LYS A 12 53.02 1.91 -4.27
CA LYS A 12 52.84 0.52 -3.83
C LYS A 12 53.36 -0.45 -4.90
N PRO A 13 53.73 -1.68 -4.53
CA PRO A 13 54.10 -2.70 -5.52
C PRO A 13 52.91 -3.02 -6.42
N GLN A 14 53.18 -3.41 -7.67
CA GLN A 14 52.14 -3.74 -8.65
C GLN A 14 51.16 -4.84 -8.18
N SER A 15 51.56 -5.71 -7.25
CA SER A 15 50.72 -6.75 -6.63
C SER A 15 49.58 -6.18 -5.76
N GLU A 16 49.74 -4.97 -5.22
CA GLU A 16 48.75 -4.25 -4.42
C GLU A 16 47.70 -3.52 -5.28
N PHE A 17 47.85 -3.53 -6.60
CA PHE A 17 46.91 -2.90 -7.54
C PHE A 17 45.79 -3.85 -7.96
N SER A 18 44.62 -3.29 -8.24
CA SER A 18 43.49 -4.05 -8.74
C SER A 18 43.76 -4.52 -10.17
N LYS A 19 43.34 -5.76 -10.47
CA LYS A 19 43.38 -6.30 -11.84
C LYS A 19 42.44 -5.53 -12.78
N ALA A 20 41.26 -5.15 -12.28
CA ALA A 20 40.26 -4.40 -13.05
C ALA A 20 40.55 -2.89 -13.09
N TYR A 21 41.05 -2.33 -11.99
CA TYR A 21 41.38 -0.90 -11.89
C TYR A 21 42.89 -0.69 -11.82
N LYS A 22 43.54 -0.68 -12.99
CA LYS A 22 45.01 -0.68 -13.14
C LYS A 22 45.73 0.47 -12.42
N CYS A 23 45.06 1.59 -12.14
CA CYS A 23 45.65 2.77 -11.47
C CYS A 23 45.23 2.93 -9.99
N ARG A 24 44.46 1.98 -9.46
CA ARG A 24 43.96 2.01 -8.07
C ARG A 24 44.48 0.83 -7.28
N CYS A 25 44.92 1.09 -6.06
CA CYS A 25 45.27 0.02 -5.13
C CYS A 25 44.00 -0.71 -4.64
N LYS A 26 44.14 -1.99 -4.30
CA LYS A 26 43.05 -2.86 -3.84
C LYS A 26 42.32 -2.29 -2.64
N SER A 27 43.04 -1.63 -1.73
CA SER A 27 42.47 -0.99 -0.54
C SER A 27 41.46 0.11 -0.90
N CYS A 28 41.82 1.02 -1.82
CA CYS A 28 40.93 2.10 -2.26
C CYS A 28 39.72 1.56 -3.04
N VAL A 29 39.90 0.50 -3.84
CA VAL A 29 38.79 -0.15 -4.54
C VAL A 29 37.82 -0.80 -3.54
N ALA A 30 38.33 -1.50 -2.52
CA ALA A 30 37.50 -2.11 -1.48
C ALA A 30 36.74 -1.06 -0.64
N GLU A 31 37.38 0.07 -0.37
CA GLU A 31 36.76 1.20 0.32
C GLU A 31 35.65 1.85 -0.52
N ALA A 32 35.90 2.11 -1.80
CA ALA A 32 34.88 2.61 -2.71
C ALA A 32 33.65 1.70 -2.75
N ALA A 33 33.84 0.38 -2.84
CA ALA A 33 32.74 -0.60 -2.81
C ALA A 33 31.99 -0.61 -1.47
N ARG A 34 32.67 -0.43 -0.33
CA ARG A 34 32.01 -0.28 0.98
C ARG A 34 31.17 0.99 1.03
N ASN A 35 31.71 2.11 0.57
CA ASN A 35 31.02 3.40 0.57
C ASN A 35 29.79 3.37 -0.35
N GLU A 36 29.90 2.73 -1.52
CA GLU A 36 28.77 2.53 -2.43
C GLU A 36 27.64 1.73 -1.77
N ARG A 37 27.95 0.60 -1.13
CA ARG A 37 26.95 -0.20 -0.38
C ARG A 37 26.29 0.61 0.73
N MET A 38 27.05 1.42 1.46
CA MET A 38 26.51 2.29 2.51
C MET A 38 25.60 3.39 1.94
N ARG A 39 25.95 3.95 0.77
CA ARG A 39 25.11 4.91 0.06
C ARG A 39 23.78 4.29 -0.38
N TYR A 40 23.80 3.09 -0.96
CA TYR A 40 22.57 2.39 -1.34
C TYR A 40 21.67 2.11 -0.12
N LYS A 41 22.23 1.61 0.99
CA LYS A 41 21.47 1.41 2.23
C LYS A 41 20.88 2.70 2.79
N LYS A 42 21.62 3.82 2.69
CA LYS A 42 21.14 5.13 3.13
C LYS A 42 20.00 5.62 2.23
N LEU A 43 20.15 5.52 0.91
CA LEU A 43 19.11 5.87 -0.06
C LEU A 43 17.86 4.99 0.10
N GLU A 44 18.02 3.70 0.35
CA GLU A 44 16.92 2.79 0.65
C GLU A 44 16.16 3.23 1.90
N LYS A 45 16.88 3.54 2.98
CA LYS A 45 16.28 4.05 4.23
C LYS A 45 15.57 5.39 4.01
N GLU A 46 16.18 6.32 3.28
CA GLU A 46 15.59 7.62 2.95
C GLU A 46 14.36 7.47 2.07
N CYS A 47 14.38 6.56 1.09
CA CYS A 47 13.22 6.24 0.25
C CYS A 47 12.08 5.64 1.09
N MET A 48 12.37 4.66 1.95
CA MET A 48 11.37 4.09 2.86
C MET A 48 10.78 5.15 3.80
N GLN A 49 11.60 6.07 4.32
CA GLN A 49 11.14 7.18 5.16
C GLN A 49 10.32 8.21 4.37
N ALA A 50 10.72 8.54 3.14
CA ALA A 50 9.99 9.44 2.26
C ALA A 50 8.65 8.86 1.77
N LEU A 51 8.48 7.53 1.81
CA LEU A 51 7.22 6.84 1.54
C LEU A 51 6.29 6.76 2.78
N GLN A 52 6.78 7.03 4.00
CA GLN A 52 5.93 7.03 5.20
C GLN A 52 4.76 8.04 5.16
N PRO A 53 4.89 9.27 4.61
CA PRO A 53 3.77 10.19 4.47
C PRO A 53 2.70 9.70 3.47
N GLN A 54 3.03 8.80 2.54
CA GLN A 54 2.06 8.25 1.58
C GLN A 54 1.26 7.04 2.13
N GLN A 55 1.70 6.44 3.24
CA GLN A 55 0.94 5.37 3.90
C GLN A 55 -0.11 5.88 4.89
N GLN A 56 -0.16 7.19 5.18
CA GLN A 56 -1.19 7.76 6.06
C GLN A 56 -2.58 7.89 5.41
N PHE A 57 -2.71 7.61 4.11
CA PHE A 57 -4.01 7.57 3.42
C PHE A 57 -4.56 6.15 3.17
N ALA A 58 -3.87 5.12 3.65
CA ALA A 58 -4.34 3.75 3.55
C ALA A 58 -4.61 3.19 4.96
N GLN A 59 -5.62 3.75 5.65
CA GLN A 59 -6.42 3.13 6.72
C GLN A 59 -7.16 4.21 7.50
N THR A 60 -8.22 4.77 6.92
CA THR A 60 -9.43 4.87 7.75
C THR A 60 -9.91 3.43 7.89
N THR A 61 -9.75 2.81 9.06
CA THR A 61 -10.43 1.54 9.37
C THR A 61 -11.93 1.80 9.59
N TYR A 62 -12.56 2.57 8.69
CA TYR A 62 -14.00 2.60 8.59
C TYR A 62 -14.40 1.27 7.98
N THR A 63 -14.58 0.27 8.84
CA THR A 63 -15.40 -0.89 8.51
C THR A 63 -16.83 -0.35 8.51
N PRO A 64 -17.47 -0.20 7.33
CA PRO A 64 -18.83 0.29 7.30
C PRO A 64 -19.69 -0.70 8.06
N ASN A 65 -20.61 -0.19 8.89
CA ASN A 65 -21.55 -1.04 9.62
C ASN A 65 -22.21 -2.02 8.62
N PRO A 66 -22.11 -3.35 8.81
CA PRO A 66 -22.58 -4.33 7.83
C PRO A 66 -24.07 -4.15 7.51
N ARG A 67 -24.87 -3.73 8.49
CA ARG A 67 -26.28 -3.37 8.30
C ARG A 67 -26.46 -2.24 7.29
N TYR A 68 -25.60 -1.22 7.37
CA TYR A 68 -25.62 -0.08 6.45
C TYR A 68 -25.23 -0.50 5.03
N VAL A 69 -24.23 -1.37 4.88
CA VAL A 69 -23.80 -1.91 3.57
C VAL A 69 -24.95 -2.69 2.92
N ILE A 70 -25.56 -3.60 3.67
CA ILE A 70 -26.65 -4.45 3.17
C ILE A 70 -27.88 -3.61 2.82
N ALA A 71 -28.27 -2.66 3.68
CA ALA A 71 -29.39 -1.77 3.43
C ALA A 71 -29.15 -0.90 2.18
N THR A 72 -27.92 -0.38 1.99
CA THR A 72 -27.57 0.40 0.80
C THR A 72 -27.70 -0.43 -0.48
N ALA A 73 -27.18 -1.67 -0.47
CA ALA A 73 -27.31 -2.57 -1.63
C ALA A 73 -28.78 -2.93 -1.93
N ALA A 74 -29.58 -3.19 -0.90
CA ALA A 74 -31.02 -3.44 -1.06
C ALA A 74 -31.74 -2.22 -1.66
N MET A 75 -31.45 -1.01 -1.16
CA MET A 75 -32.04 0.23 -1.66
C MET A 75 -31.66 0.52 -3.11
N GLN A 76 -30.40 0.28 -3.49
CA GLN A 76 -29.94 0.39 -4.89
C GLN A 76 -30.72 -0.56 -5.80
N GLY A 77 -30.94 -1.81 -5.37
CA GLY A 77 -31.77 -2.77 -6.13
C GLY A 77 -33.21 -2.30 -6.29
N LEU A 78 -33.81 -1.75 -5.24
CA LEU A 78 -35.17 -1.19 -5.28
C LEU A 78 -35.28 0.00 -6.24
N LEU A 79 -34.31 0.92 -6.19
CA LEU A 79 -34.26 2.11 -7.05
C LEU A 79 -33.94 1.78 -8.52
N SER A 80 -33.29 0.65 -8.77
CA SER A 80 -33.00 0.19 -10.14
C SER A 80 -34.27 -0.27 -10.88
N ASN A 81 -35.41 -0.40 -10.19
CA ASN A 81 -36.69 -0.75 -10.81
C ASN A 81 -37.18 0.39 -11.72
N PRO A 82 -37.34 0.16 -13.04
CA PRO A 82 -37.81 1.18 -13.98
C PRO A 82 -39.19 1.78 -13.64
N ALA A 83 -40.04 1.05 -12.91
CA ALA A 83 -41.32 1.54 -12.43
C ALA A 83 -41.20 2.66 -11.39
N ILE A 84 -40.04 2.78 -10.73
CA ILE A 84 -39.71 3.77 -9.69
C ILE A 84 -38.84 4.88 -10.29
N ASN A 85 -38.06 4.58 -11.33
CA ASN A 85 -37.04 5.46 -11.90
C ASN A 85 -37.59 6.60 -12.80
N GLY A 86 -38.90 6.60 -13.10
CA GLY A 86 -39.53 7.57 -14.00
C GLY A 86 -40.03 8.87 -13.34
N GLU A 87 -40.19 8.89 -12.02
CA GLU A 87 -40.74 10.04 -11.29
C GLU A 87 -39.80 10.50 -10.17
N ARG A 88 -39.79 11.82 -9.88
CA ARG A 88 -39.11 12.35 -8.70
C ARG A 88 -39.79 11.77 -7.46
N LEU A 89 -39.09 10.88 -6.76
CA LEU A 89 -39.58 10.31 -5.51
C LEU A 89 -39.87 11.41 -4.49
N THR A 90 -41.02 11.31 -3.85
CA THR A 90 -41.37 12.11 -2.69
C THR A 90 -40.53 11.70 -1.48
N ILE A 91 -40.40 12.60 -0.51
CA ILE A 91 -39.70 12.31 0.76
C ILE A 91 -40.29 11.06 1.44
N ARG A 92 -41.63 10.91 1.42
CA ARG A 92 -42.32 9.77 2.01
C ARG A 92 -41.96 8.44 1.31
N GLU A 93 -41.80 8.45 -0.01
CA GLU A 93 -41.40 7.25 -0.76
C GLU A 93 -39.94 6.89 -0.47
N ILE A 94 -39.07 7.89 -0.36
CA ILE A 94 -37.67 7.69 0.06
C ILE A 94 -37.62 7.05 1.45
N ASP A 95 -38.43 7.56 2.39
CA ASP A 95 -38.50 7.00 3.76
C ASP A 95 -39.02 5.55 3.75
N ASN A 96 -40.04 5.25 2.95
CA ASN A 96 -40.55 3.90 2.80
C ASN A 96 -39.48 2.94 2.24
N LEU A 97 -38.75 3.38 1.21
CA LEU A 97 -37.65 2.60 0.63
C LEU A 97 -36.54 2.34 1.64
N ALA A 98 -36.16 3.35 2.43
CA ALA A 98 -35.17 3.21 3.50
C ALA A 98 -35.63 2.22 4.59
N GLN A 99 -36.91 2.24 4.96
CA GLN A 99 -37.49 1.27 5.90
C GLN A 99 -37.48 -0.16 5.35
N VAL A 100 -37.83 -0.35 4.07
CA VAL A 100 -37.78 -1.68 3.45
C VAL A 100 -36.34 -2.20 3.39
N ALA A 101 -35.40 -1.36 2.95
CA ALA A 101 -33.99 -1.70 2.84
C ALA A 101 -33.36 -2.08 4.19
N THR A 102 -33.68 -1.35 5.26
CA THR A 102 -33.21 -1.69 6.62
C THR A 102 -33.81 -3.00 7.13
N ARG A 103 -35.08 -3.29 6.85
CA ARG A 103 -35.70 -4.59 7.19
C ARG A 103 -35.07 -5.76 6.43
N CYS A 104 -34.70 -5.56 5.16
CA CYS A 104 -33.96 -6.55 4.39
C CYS A 104 -32.60 -6.85 5.05
N ALA A 105 -31.89 -5.81 5.49
CA ALA A 105 -30.62 -5.97 6.19
C ALA A 105 -30.77 -6.75 7.50
N ASP A 106 -31.73 -6.38 8.34
CA ASP A 106 -32.00 -7.04 9.62
C ASP A 106 -32.37 -8.52 9.43
N SER A 107 -33.19 -8.81 8.42
CA SER A 107 -33.61 -10.18 8.10
C SER A 107 -32.46 -11.06 7.62
N LEU A 108 -31.57 -10.50 6.77
CA LEU A 108 -30.40 -11.23 6.27
C LEU A 108 -29.39 -11.50 7.38
N MET A 109 -29.09 -10.51 8.21
CA MET A 109 -28.18 -10.67 9.34
C MET A 109 -28.69 -11.75 10.30
N LYS A 110 -29.97 -11.72 10.67
CA LYS A 110 -30.59 -12.74 11.51
C LYS A 110 -30.50 -14.15 10.91
N LYS A 111 -30.70 -14.26 9.59
CA LYS A 111 -30.57 -15.56 8.90
C LYS A 111 -29.14 -16.08 8.97
N LEU A 112 -28.16 -15.23 8.65
CA LEU A 112 -26.75 -15.61 8.70
C LEU A 112 -26.34 -16.02 10.12
N GLU A 113 -26.75 -15.28 11.14
CA GLU A 113 -26.52 -15.66 12.55
C GLU A 113 -27.09 -17.04 12.87
N ASN A 114 -28.32 -17.34 12.45
CA ASN A 114 -28.91 -18.66 12.67
C ASN A 114 -28.17 -19.78 11.94
N ASP A 115 -27.74 -19.54 10.70
CA ASP A 115 -27.01 -20.51 9.87
C ASP A 115 -25.64 -20.85 10.52
N PHE A 116 -24.95 -19.87 11.12
CA PHE A 116 -23.69 -20.10 11.84
C PHE A 116 -23.85 -20.86 13.17
N HIS A 117 -25.04 -20.94 13.74
CA HIS A 117 -25.31 -21.64 15.01
C HIS A 117 -25.79 -23.08 14.81
N HIS A 118 -25.88 -23.58 13.57
CA HIS A 118 -26.33 -24.94 13.25
C HIS A 118 -25.22 -25.84 12.66
N ASP A 119 -23.98 -25.35 12.61
CA ASP A 119 -22.74 -26.11 12.33
C ASP A 119 -21.99 -26.43 13.64
#